data_AF-A0A7X9CSC4-F1
#
_entry.id   AF-A0A7X9CSC4-F1
#
_cell.length_a   1.000
_cell.length_b   1.000
_cell.length_c   1.000
_cell.angle_alpha   90.00
_cell.angle_beta   90.00
_cell.angle_gamma   90.00
#
_symmetry.space_group_name_H-M   'P 1'
#
loop_
_entity.id
_entity.type
_entity.pdbx_description
1 polymer ?
#
loop_
_entity_poly.entity_id
_entity_poly.type
_entity_poly.pdbx_seq_one_letter_code
_entity_poly.pdbx_strand_id
1 'polypeptide(L)' 'MLYINALELVYESINAGILKEEDNKVYVYRENAGWCLEDKDIVAKEIMNNKKAQNIIISALKKAGRDFTPTDYSSF' A
#
# COMPACT_ATOMS: atom_id res chain seq x y z
N MET A 1 -11.49 -2.53 0.88
CA MET A 1 -10.69 -2.92 -0.29
C MET A 1 -10.46 -4.42 -0.18
N LEU A 2 -10.39 -5.19 -1.27
CA LEU A 2 -10.00 -6.60 -1.20
C LEU A 2 -8.49 -6.73 -0.96
N TYR A 3 -8.04 -7.84 -0.38
CA TYR A 3 -6.61 -8.07 -0.12
C TYR A 3 -5.78 -7.96 -1.41
N ILE A 4 -6.24 -8.55 -2.52
CA ILE A 4 -5.53 -8.48 -3.81
C ILE A 4 -5.31 -7.04 -4.27
N ASN A 5 -6.34 -6.18 -4.16
CA ASN A 5 -6.23 -4.76 -4.47
C ASN A 5 -5.31 -4.01 -3.50
N ALA A 6 -5.30 -4.39 -2.22
CA ALA A 6 -4.42 -3.77 -1.24
C ALA A 6 -2.95 -4.15 -1.48
N LEU A 7 -2.69 -5.38 -1.90
CA LEU A 7 -1.37 -5.86 -2.26
C LEU A 7 -0.88 -5.17 -3.55
N GLU A 8 -1.73 -5.06 -4.56
CA GLU A 8 -1.45 -4.30 -5.78
C GLU A 8 -1.15 -2.82 -5.47
N LEU A 9 -1.92 -2.21 -4.56
CA LEU A 9 -1.68 -0.84 -4.11
C LEU A 9 -0.30 -0.68 -3.46
N VAL A 10 0.15 -1.66 -2.67
CA VAL A 10 1.52 -1.67 -2.09
C VAL A 10 2.56 -1.74 -3.20
N TYR A 11 2.41 -2.65 -4.16
CA TYR A 11 3.35 -2.78 -5.28
C TYR A 11 3.43 -1.53 -6.14
N GLU A 12 2.29 -0.95 -6.51
CA GLU A 12 2.27 0.30 -7.28
C GLU A 12 2.92 1.45 -6.51
N SER A 13 2.75 1.49 -5.18
CA SER A 13 3.39 2.49 -4.34
C SER A 13 4.90 2.34 -4.30
N ILE A 14 5.42 1.11 -4.31
CA ILE A 14 6.86 0.85 -4.41
C ILE A 14 7.38 1.26 -5.79
N ASN A 15 6.68 0.85 -6.86
CA ASN A 15 7.05 1.17 -8.24
C ASN A 15 7.05 2.69 -8.52
N ALA A 16 6.19 3.43 -7.81
CA ALA A 16 6.12 4.88 -7.86
C ALA A 16 7.14 5.60 -6.95
N GLY A 17 7.91 4.87 -6.14
CA GLY A 17 8.86 5.43 -5.17
C GLY A 17 8.21 6.07 -3.93
N ILE A 18 6.93 5.78 -3.66
CA ILE A 18 6.19 6.28 -2.49
C ILE A 18 6.53 5.46 -1.25
N LEU A 19 6.57 4.13 -1.41
CA LEU A 19 7.07 3.21 -0.39
C LEU A 19 8.48 2.79 -0.74
N LYS A 20 9.35 2.74 0.26
CA LYS A 20 10.71 2.23 0.11
C LYS A 20 10.71 0.73 0.40
N GLU A 21 11.22 -0.04 -0.55
CA GLU A 21 11.47 -1.47 -0.40
C GLU A 21 12.96 -1.74 -0.09
N GLU A 22 13.21 -2.74 0.77
CA GLU A 22 14.50 -3.36 1.03
C GLU A 22 14.28 -4.84 1.43
N ASP A 23 15.09 -5.76 0.88
CA ASP A 23 15.00 -7.21 1.16
C ASP A 23 13.57 -7.80 1.11
N ASN A 24 12.81 -7.42 0.07
CA ASN A 24 11.41 -7.81 -0.14
C ASN A 24 10.42 -7.34 0.95
N LYS A 25 10.85 -6.41 1.80
CA LYS A 25 10.07 -5.76 2.85
C LYS A 25 9.92 -4.27 2.57
N VAL A 26 8.95 -3.65 3.21
CA VAL A 26 8.68 -2.21 3.09
C VAL A 26 8.96 -1.50 4.39
N TYR A 27 9.51 -0.28 4.28
CA TYR A 27 9.67 0.61 5.43
C TYR A 27 8.33 1.14 5.90
N VAL A 28 8.03 0.92 7.18
CA VAL A 28 6.81 1.40 7.86
C VAL A 28 7.20 2.10 9.14
N TYR A 29 6.53 3.21 9.46
CA TYR A 29 6.68 3.87 10.76
C TYR A 29 5.61 3.38 11.72
N ARG A 30 6.03 2.94 12.91
CA ARG A 30 5.16 2.54 14.02
C ARG A 30 5.42 3.44 15.21
N GLU A 31 4.36 3.99 15.82
CA GLU A 31 4.49 4.94 16.94
C GLU A 31 5.32 4.38 18.12
N ASN A 32 5.21 3.07 18.38
CA ASN A 32 5.88 2.42 19.50
C ASN A 32 7.25 1.80 19.16
N ALA A 33 7.66 1.80 17.88
CA ALA A 33 8.89 1.11 17.43
C ALA A 33 9.75 1.92 16.45
N GLY A 34 9.28 3.07 15.98
CA GLY A 34 9.95 3.86 14.96
C GLY A 34 9.84 3.25 13.56
N TRP A 35 10.84 3.50 12.72
CA TRP A 35 10.92 2.90 11.38
C TRP A 35 11.36 1.44 11.46
N CYS A 36 10.58 0.56 10.84
CA CYS A 36 10.87 -0.86 10.74
C CYS A 36 10.58 -1.41 9.34
N LEU A 37 11.22 -2.54 9.02
CA LEU A 37 10.96 -3.31 7.80
C LEU A 37 9.87 -4.35 8.07
N GLU A 38 8.81 -4.32 7.27
CA GLU A 38 7.69 -5.26 7.37
C GLU A 38 7.38 -5.96 6.06
N ASP A 39 6.83 -7.16 6.17
CA ASP A 39 6.41 -7.93 5.01
C ASP A 39 5.26 -7.21 4.29
N LYS A 40 5.35 -7.15 2.96
CA LYS A 40 4.34 -6.51 2.09
C LYS A 40 2.93 -7.05 2.38
N ASP A 41 2.81 -8.32 2.72
CA ASP A 41 1.54 -8.97 3.06
C ASP A 41 0.92 -8.45 4.35
N ILE A 42 1.73 -8.15 5.36
CA ILE A 42 1.26 -7.57 6.63
C ILE A 42 0.73 -6.17 6.34
N VAL A 43 1.52 -5.37 5.63
CA VAL A 43 1.16 -3.99 5.26
C VAL A 43 -0.10 -3.97 4.38
N ALA A 44 -0.22 -4.87 3.41
CA ALA A 44 -1.40 -5.00 2.57
C ALA A 44 -2.65 -5.33 3.39
N LYS A 45 -2.57 -6.26 4.35
CA LYS A 45 -3.71 -6.61 5.24
C LYS A 45 -4.15 -5.44 6.11
N GLU A 46 -3.22 -4.59 6.55
CA GLU A 46 -3.55 -3.39 7.30
C GLU A 46 -4.19 -2.33 6.42
N ILE A 47 -3.59 -2.04 5.26
CA ILE A 47 -4.12 -1.09 4.29
C ILE A 47 -5.52 -1.51 3.87
N MET A 48 -5.76 -2.80 3.63
CA MET A 48 -7.06 -3.37 3.23
C MET A 48 -8.23 -2.89 4.10
N ASN A 49 -7.99 -2.76 5.41
CA ASN A 49 -8.99 -2.36 6.41
C ASN A 49 -8.88 -0.89 6.84
N ASN A 50 -7.87 -0.17 6.37
CA ASN A 50 -7.60 1.22 6.75
C ASN A 50 -7.88 2.20 5.60
N LYS A 51 -9.11 2.72 5.54
CA LYS A 51 -9.53 3.70 4.51
C LYS A 51 -8.66 4.97 4.49
N LYS A 52 -8.18 5.42 5.66
CA LYS A 52 -7.31 6.60 5.73
C LYS A 52 -5.97 6.33 5.03
N ALA A 53 -5.35 5.19 5.33
CA ALA A 53 -4.11 4.77 4.68
C ALA A 53 -4.31 4.61 3.15
N GLN A 54 -5.38 3.94 2.73
CA GLN A 54 -5.73 3.79 1.31
C GLN A 54 -5.80 5.16 0.62
N ASN A 55 -6.55 6.11 1.18
CA ASN A 55 -6.73 7.44 0.58
C ASN A 55 -5.41 8.23 0.50
N ILE A 56 -4.56 8.13 1.53
CA ILE A 56 -3.25 8.80 1.54
C ILE A 56 -2.37 8.24 0.42
N ILE A 57 -2.28 6.92 0.32
CA ILE A 57 -1.43 6.25 -0.68
C ILE A 57 -1.93 6.52 -2.10
N ILE A 58 -3.24 6.38 -2.33
CA ILE A 58 -3.85 6.66 -3.65
C ILE A 58 -3.65 8.14 -4.04
N SER A 59 -3.76 9.06 -3.09
CA SER A 59 -3.51 10.48 -3.35
C SER A 59 -2.03 10.75 -3.67
N ALA A 60 -1.11 10.05 -3.02
CA ALA A 60 0.32 10.14 -3.30
C ALA A 60 0.66 9.59 -4.70
N LEU A 61 0.06 8.45 -5.08
CA LEU A 61 0.17 7.89 -6.43
C LEU A 61 -0.32 8.89 -7.48
N LYS A 62 -1.47 9.49 -7.25
CA LYS A 62 -2.03 10.48 -8.16
C LYS A 62 -1.12 11.70 -8.32
N LYS A 63 -0.51 12.18 -7.23
CA LYS A 63 0.50 13.27 -7.27
C LYS A 63 1.76 12.88 -8.05
N ALA A 64 2.12 11.59 -8.04
CA ALA A 64 3.20 11.03 -8.85
C ALA A 64 2.79 10.73 -10.30
N GLY A 65 1.58 11.12 -10.72
CA GLY A 65 1.07 10.89 -12.08
C GLY A 65 0.58 9.47 -12.34
N ARG A 66 0.32 8.68 -11.30
CA ARG A 66 -0.24 7.33 -11.40
C ARG A 66 -1.63 7.29 -10.80
N ASP A 67 -2.62 6.93 -11.59
CA ASP A 67 -3.95 6.66 -11.07
C ASP A 67 -4.04 5.20 -10.61
N PHE A 68 -4.65 4.98 -9.44
CA PHE A 68 -4.94 3.66 -8.92
C PHE A 68 -6.45 3.53 -8.71
N THR A 69 -7.05 2.55 -9.38
CA THR A 69 -8.47 2.22 -9.23
C THR A 69 -8.56 0.74 -8.83
N PRO A 70 -9.09 0.42 -7.65
CA PRO A 70 -9.26 -0.98 -7.24
C PRO A 70 -10.13 -1.72 -8.27
N THR A 71 -9.68 -2.90 -8.70
CA THR A 71 -10.51 -3.76 -9.55
C THR A 71 -11.74 -4.22 -8.78
N ASP A 72 -12.90 -4.15 -9.44
CA ASP A 72 -14.14 -4.70 -8.91
C ASP A 72 -14.24 -6.19 -9.25
N TYR A 73 -14.32 -7.03 -8.22
CA TYR A 73 -14.46 -8.49 -8.35
C TYR A 73 -15.88 -8.96 -8.01
N SER A 74 -16.84 -8.06 -7.84
CA SER A 74 -18.24 -8.41 -7.49
C SER A 74 -18.99 -9.19 -8.59
N SER A 75 -18.38 -9.31 -9.78
CA SER A 75 -18.98 -9.93 -10.97
C SER A 75 -18.56 -11.39 -11.20
N PHE A 76 -17.80 -12.00 -10.28
CA PHE A 76 -17.36 -13.40 -10.32
C PHE A 76 -18.19 -14.30 -9.40
#